data_AF-A0A2B4RBK4-F1
#
_entry.id   AF-A0A2B4RBK4-F1
#
_cell.length_a   1.000
_cell.length_b   1.000
_cell.length_c   1.000
_cell.angle_alpha   90.00
_cell.angle_beta   90.00
_cell.angle_gamma   90.00
#
_symmetry.space_group_name_H-M   'P 1'
#
loop_
_entity.id
_entity.type
_entity.pdbx_description
1 polymer ?
#
loop_
_entity_poly.entity_id
_entity_poly.type
_entity_poly.pdbx_seq_one_letter_code
_entity_poly.pdbx_strand_id
1 'polypeptide(L)'
;MLASWLTQFVFVTLTVFLVFVVANQNFCASVLETQVDFALLGHVINKTDVFDEFECNLKCIGNRRCKSCNVHPNGNDAGKRLCELKSKTRQMRPSDFKRKIGSTYYSSVQGNCVDVSHERERKMAGQCHPRYKGSWCQTPKKGSSSQHPARSCKMIQDTGDSMGDGEYWIDPENNGNPLKVYCDMSTDGGGWLLVSNLVMASSRRSSVPLLFERSYHAISKYQKKNTLLTKLAMNELRTHLNFTQLRFHCSKRLNRTFHVTTAANSFGEAVVQYFSGQTDVLPYSCESFVRMEDDNSELANVCKKWGFEGNKYHNVGKWSTSNRNENRLYDHVVIVWGTNHWNIQPSHQRFECDDYKHAVSVGDFWKIYVR
;
A
#
# COMPACT_ATOMS: atom_id res chain seq x y z
N MET A 1 -51.18 -5.97 -61.56
CA MET A 1 -50.90 -5.00 -60.48
C MET A 1 -50.02 -5.68 -59.46
N LEU A 2 -48.79 -5.19 -59.32
CA LEU A 2 -47.72 -5.75 -58.50
C LEU A 2 -47.98 -5.49 -57.01
N ALA A 3 -47.89 -6.54 -56.19
CA ALA A 3 -47.71 -6.42 -54.74
C ALA A 3 -46.21 -6.53 -54.44
N SER A 4 -45.62 -5.52 -53.80
CA SER A 4 -44.27 -5.59 -53.27
C SER A 4 -44.27 -5.10 -51.82
N TRP A 5 -43.58 -5.87 -50.99
CA TRP A 5 -43.57 -5.84 -49.54
C TRP A 5 -42.68 -4.71 -49.02
N LEU A 6 -43.12 -4.06 -47.94
CA LEU A 6 -42.32 -3.13 -47.14
C LEU A 6 -41.29 -3.92 -46.31
N THR A 7 -40.02 -3.85 -46.69
CA THR A 7 -38.91 -4.30 -45.82
C THR A 7 -38.61 -3.22 -44.79
N GLN A 8 -38.94 -3.49 -43.52
CA GLN A 8 -38.45 -2.71 -42.38
C GLN A 8 -36.94 -2.91 -42.23
N PHE A 9 -36.16 -1.85 -42.41
CA PHE A 9 -34.76 -1.81 -42.04
C PHE A 9 -34.64 -1.66 -40.51
N VAL A 10 -34.24 -2.72 -39.82
CA VAL A 10 -33.80 -2.66 -38.42
C VAL A 10 -32.38 -2.07 -38.41
N PHE A 11 -32.23 -0.84 -37.92
CA PHE A 11 -30.92 -0.26 -37.64
C PHE A 11 -30.32 -0.97 -36.40
N VAL A 12 -29.43 -1.93 -36.62
CA VAL A 12 -28.56 -2.46 -35.56
C VAL A 12 -27.43 -1.46 -35.35
N THR A 13 -27.46 -0.73 -34.24
CA THR A 13 -26.37 0.16 -33.84
C THR A 13 -25.17 -0.67 -33.38
N LEU A 14 -24.20 -0.88 -34.27
CA LEU A 14 -22.93 -1.52 -33.96
C LEU A 14 -22.04 -0.54 -33.17
N THR A 15 -21.98 -0.68 -31.84
CA THR A 15 -21.02 0.08 -31.03
C THR A 15 -19.64 -0.55 -31.14
N VAL A 16 -18.78 0.01 -31.98
CA VAL A 16 -17.39 -0.45 -32.16
C VAL A 16 -16.51 0.20 -31.08
N PHE A 17 -16.04 -0.58 -30.11
CA PHE A 17 -14.99 -0.17 -29.17
C PHE A 17 -13.62 -0.55 -29.74
N LEU A 18 -12.80 0.44 -30.09
CA LEU A 18 -11.39 0.23 -30.46
C LEU A 18 -10.55 0.19 -29.18
N VAL A 19 -9.86 -0.94 -28.93
CA VAL A 19 -8.94 -1.11 -27.79
C VAL A 19 -7.52 -1.11 -28.31
N PHE A 20 -6.68 -0.24 -27.75
CA PHE A 20 -5.28 -0.11 -28.14
C PHE A 20 -4.37 -0.65 -27.04
N VAL A 21 -3.45 -1.55 -27.39
CA VAL A 21 -2.40 -2.04 -26.49
C VAL A 21 -1.04 -1.79 -27.14
N VAL A 22 -0.15 -1.13 -26.41
CA VAL A 22 1.15 -0.70 -26.92
C VAL A 22 2.18 -1.80 -26.69
N ALA A 23 2.74 -2.32 -27.78
CA ALA A 23 4.01 -3.04 -27.78
C ALA A 23 4.80 -2.60 -29.02
N ASN A 24 5.87 -1.82 -28.79
CA ASN A 24 6.91 -1.35 -29.73
C ASN A 24 6.48 -0.84 -31.12
N GLN A 25 6.65 0.47 -31.31
CA GLN A 25 6.77 1.27 -32.56
C GLN A 25 5.76 1.04 -33.71
N ASN A 26 4.90 0.03 -33.65
CA ASN A 26 3.79 -0.22 -34.57
C ASN A 26 2.50 -0.32 -33.74
N PHE A 27 1.52 0.52 -34.05
CA PHE A 27 0.23 0.50 -33.36
C PHE A 27 -0.68 -0.55 -34.03
N CYS A 28 -0.70 -1.77 -33.51
CA CYS A 28 -1.65 -2.78 -33.97
C CYS A 28 -2.88 -2.76 -33.04
N ALA A 29 -4.01 -2.27 -33.55
CA ALA A 29 -5.29 -2.36 -32.87
C ALA A 29 -5.80 -3.80 -32.93
N SER A 30 -6.04 -4.43 -31.78
CA SER A 30 -6.83 -5.67 -31.74
C SER A 30 -8.29 -5.27 -31.71
N VAL A 31 -9.01 -5.48 -32.82
CA VAL A 31 -10.47 -5.37 -32.81
C VAL A 31 -11.00 -6.63 -32.15
N LEU A 32 -11.79 -6.48 -31.08
CA LEU A 32 -12.44 -7.62 -30.45
C LEU A 32 -13.76 -7.89 -31.16
N GLU A 33 -13.84 -9.02 -31.85
CA GLU A 33 -15.12 -9.55 -32.33
C GLU A 33 -15.97 -9.92 -31.11
N THR A 34 -17.19 -9.40 -31.05
CA THR A 34 -18.12 -9.64 -29.95
C THR A 34 -19.34 -10.42 -30.44
N GLN A 35 -19.83 -11.33 -29.60
CA GLN A 35 -21.10 -12.02 -29.85
C GLN A 35 -21.85 -12.23 -28.54
N VAL A 36 -22.98 -11.53 -28.41
CA VAL A 36 -23.89 -11.60 -27.27
C VAL A 36 -24.70 -12.89 -27.32
N ASP A 37 -25.00 -13.46 -26.15
CA ASP A 37 -25.69 -14.74 -25.95
C ASP A 37 -24.96 -15.96 -26.50
N PHE A 38 -23.64 -15.88 -26.62
CA PHE A 38 -22.78 -16.98 -27.04
C PHE A 38 -21.57 -17.13 -26.12
N ALA A 39 -21.03 -18.34 -26.06
CA ALA A 39 -19.83 -18.66 -25.29
C ALA A 39 -19.05 -19.79 -25.95
N LEU A 40 -17.73 -19.73 -25.81
CA LEU A 40 -16.85 -20.87 -26.14
C LEU A 40 -16.74 -21.79 -24.92
N LEU A 41 -17.26 -23.01 -25.03
CA LEU A 41 -17.24 -23.99 -23.94
C LEU A 41 -15.86 -24.67 -23.85
N GLY A 42 -15.41 -24.99 -22.62
CA GLY A 42 -14.09 -25.57 -22.39
C GLY A 42 -12.92 -24.59 -22.56
N HIS A 43 -11.70 -25.11 -22.75
CA HIS A 43 -10.47 -24.36 -23.09
C HIS A 43 -10.11 -23.20 -22.14
N VAL A 44 -10.50 -23.28 -20.87
CA VAL A 44 -10.28 -22.24 -19.86
C VAL A 44 -8.82 -22.22 -19.42
N ILE A 45 -8.19 -21.05 -19.51
CA ILE A 45 -6.85 -20.78 -18.95
C ILE A 45 -6.98 -20.33 -17.50
N ASN A 46 -7.87 -19.36 -17.26
CA ASN A 46 -8.08 -18.76 -15.94
C ASN A 46 -9.52 -18.23 -15.83
N LYS A 47 -10.03 -18.18 -14.60
CA LYS A 47 -11.31 -17.53 -14.27
C LYS A 47 -11.06 -16.46 -13.22
N THR A 48 -11.59 -15.27 -13.44
CA THR A 48 -11.48 -14.18 -12.47
C THR A 48 -12.76 -13.37 -12.46
N ASP A 49 -13.16 -12.87 -11.29
CA ASP A 49 -14.16 -11.82 -11.26
C ASP A 49 -13.59 -10.52 -11.82
N VAL A 50 -14.43 -9.83 -12.58
CA VAL A 50 -14.17 -8.52 -13.19
C VAL A 50 -15.39 -7.63 -12.94
N PHE A 51 -15.22 -6.33 -12.97
CA PHE A 51 -16.36 -5.42 -12.83
C PHE A 51 -17.16 -5.26 -14.13
N ASP A 52 -16.48 -5.32 -15.27
CA ASP A 52 -17.05 -5.09 -16.59
C ASP A 52 -16.35 -5.94 -17.66
N GLU A 53 -16.91 -5.98 -18.86
CA GLU A 53 -16.36 -6.76 -19.96
C GLU A 53 -15.00 -6.23 -20.43
N PHE A 54 -14.74 -4.93 -20.24
CA PHE A 54 -13.50 -4.29 -20.65
C PHE A 54 -12.29 -4.77 -19.84
N GLU A 55 -12.44 -4.93 -18.53
CA GLU A 55 -11.40 -5.50 -17.68
C GLU A 55 -11.06 -6.95 -18.08
N CYS A 56 -12.06 -7.75 -18.45
CA CYS A 56 -11.84 -9.12 -18.95
C CYS A 56 -11.02 -9.13 -20.25
N ASN A 57 -11.33 -8.19 -21.16
CA ASN A 57 -10.62 -8.02 -22.42
C ASN A 57 -9.15 -7.66 -22.21
N LEU A 58 -8.84 -6.71 -21.31
CA LEU A 58 -7.46 -6.34 -20.98
C LEU A 58 -6.68 -7.50 -20.36
N LYS A 59 -7.30 -8.26 -19.44
CA LYS A 59 -6.69 -9.48 -18.87
C LYS A 59 -6.37 -10.52 -19.95
N CYS A 60 -7.22 -10.65 -20.97
CA CYS A 60 -6.93 -11.52 -22.11
C CYS A 60 -5.75 -10.98 -22.94
N ILE A 61 -5.75 -9.69 -23.30
CA ILE A 61 -4.68 -9.11 -24.12
C ILE A 61 -3.31 -9.17 -23.41
N GLY A 62 -3.29 -8.92 -22.10
CA GLY A 62 -2.08 -9.04 -21.29
C GLY A 62 -1.56 -10.47 -21.12
N ASN A 63 -2.36 -11.48 -21.46
CA ASN A 63 -1.99 -12.88 -21.35
C ASN A 63 -1.72 -13.49 -22.73
N ARG A 64 -0.44 -13.72 -23.06
CA ARG A 64 -0.01 -14.26 -24.37
C ARG A 64 -0.66 -15.60 -24.77
N ARG A 65 -1.17 -16.37 -23.79
CA ARG A 65 -1.87 -17.65 -24.05
C ARG A 65 -3.35 -17.44 -24.35
N CYS A 66 -3.93 -16.31 -24.01
CA CYS A 66 -5.32 -15.99 -24.24
C CYS A 66 -5.56 -15.65 -25.72
N LYS A 67 -6.61 -16.24 -26.29
CA LYS A 67 -7.05 -16.04 -27.68
C LYS A 67 -8.48 -15.51 -27.76
N SER A 68 -9.32 -15.85 -26.78
CA SER A 68 -10.67 -15.32 -26.62
C SER A 68 -11.04 -15.31 -25.14
N CYS A 69 -12.15 -14.66 -24.77
CA CYS A 69 -12.70 -14.76 -23.43
C CYS A 69 -14.24 -14.79 -23.46
N ASN A 70 -14.83 -15.38 -22.43
CA ASN A 70 -16.26 -15.25 -22.16
C ASN A 70 -16.46 -14.35 -20.95
N VAL A 71 -17.51 -13.54 -20.97
CA VAL A 71 -17.98 -12.80 -19.80
C VAL A 71 -19.39 -13.28 -19.46
N HIS A 72 -19.60 -13.61 -18.19
CA HIS A 72 -20.88 -14.08 -17.66
C HIS A 72 -21.39 -13.12 -16.57
N PRO A 73 -22.72 -13.00 -16.38
CA PRO A 73 -23.28 -12.35 -15.21
C PRO A 73 -22.88 -13.18 -13.98
N ASN A 74 -22.33 -12.56 -12.94
CA ASN A 74 -22.04 -13.26 -11.70
C ASN A 74 -23.28 -13.20 -10.79
N GLY A 75 -23.90 -14.35 -10.52
CA GLY A 75 -25.13 -14.45 -9.72
C GLY A 75 -24.93 -14.23 -8.22
N ASN A 76 -23.68 -14.16 -7.74
CA ASN A 76 -23.36 -14.12 -6.31
C ASN A 76 -23.02 -12.72 -5.77
N ASP A 77 -22.74 -11.75 -6.64
CA ASP A 77 -22.34 -10.38 -6.26
C ASP A 77 -22.97 -9.38 -7.24
N ALA A 78 -23.90 -8.55 -6.77
CA ALA A 78 -24.53 -7.50 -7.58
C ALA A 78 -23.46 -6.52 -8.08
N GLY A 79 -23.12 -6.60 -9.37
CA GLY A 79 -22.20 -5.68 -10.05
C GLY A 79 -20.85 -6.27 -10.49
N LYS A 80 -20.54 -7.53 -10.18
CA LYS A 80 -19.39 -8.24 -10.74
C LYS A 80 -19.81 -9.19 -11.86
N ARG A 81 -18.88 -9.50 -12.74
CA ARG A 81 -19.04 -10.44 -13.86
C ARG A 81 -17.92 -11.47 -13.79
N LEU A 82 -18.23 -12.71 -14.15
CA LEU A 82 -17.23 -13.76 -14.22
C LEU A 82 -16.57 -13.73 -15.59
N CYS A 83 -15.26 -13.48 -15.62
CA CYS A 83 -14.43 -13.54 -16.82
C CYS A 83 -13.76 -14.91 -16.94
N GLU A 84 -13.91 -15.57 -18.09
CA GLU A 84 -13.21 -16.81 -18.43
C GLU A 84 -12.25 -16.56 -19.60
N LEU A 85 -10.93 -16.58 -19.33
CA LEU A 85 -9.91 -16.50 -20.38
C LEU A 85 -9.78 -17.83 -21.10
N LYS A 86 -9.73 -17.83 -22.43
CA LYS A 86 -9.71 -19.04 -23.26
C LYS A 86 -8.47 -19.13 -24.13
N SER A 87 -7.94 -20.34 -24.30
CA SER A 87 -6.77 -20.61 -25.14
C SER A 87 -7.07 -20.82 -26.63
N LYS A 88 -8.35 -20.84 -27.01
CA LYS A 88 -8.84 -21.12 -28.37
C LYS A 88 -9.86 -20.06 -28.78
N THR A 89 -10.15 -19.94 -30.08
CA THR A 89 -11.21 -19.08 -30.63
C THR A 89 -12.34 -19.93 -31.23
N ARG A 90 -13.48 -19.30 -31.56
CA ARG A 90 -14.59 -19.95 -32.28
C ARG A 90 -14.17 -20.54 -33.63
N GLN A 91 -13.20 -19.91 -34.32
CA GLN A 91 -12.67 -20.42 -35.60
C GLN A 91 -11.82 -21.69 -35.38
N MET A 92 -11.08 -21.76 -34.28
CA MET A 92 -10.28 -22.94 -33.93
C MET A 92 -11.13 -24.12 -33.44
N ARG A 93 -12.25 -23.83 -32.76
CA ARG A 93 -13.14 -24.81 -32.13
C ARG A 93 -14.62 -24.46 -32.36
N PRO A 94 -15.12 -24.60 -33.61
CA PRO A 94 -16.48 -24.18 -33.95
C PRO A 94 -17.57 -25.04 -33.28
N SER A 95 -17.31 -26.33 -33.04
CA SER A 95 -18.23 -27.24 -32.33
C SER A 95 -18.51 -26.83 -30.88
N ASP A 96 -17.55 -26.13 -30.27
CA ASP A 96 -17.59 -25.75 -28.87
C ASP A 96 -18.17 -24.34 -28.67
N PHE A 97 -18.39 -23.62 -29.78
CA PHE A 97 -19.00 -22.31 -29.80
C PHE A 97 -20.53 -22.46 -29.82
N LYS A 98 -21.15 -22.24 -28.66
CA LYS A 98 -22.58 -22.51 -28.45
C LYS A 98 -23.30 -21.28 -27.93
N ARG A 99 -24.59 -21.21 -28.28
CA ARG A 99 -25.50 -20.22 -27.71
C ARG A 99 -25.59 -20.44 -26.20
N LYS A 100 -25.35 -19.39 -25.42
CA LYS A 100 -25.43 -19.37 -23.96
C LYS A 100 -25.98 -18.00 -23.54
N ILE A 101 -27.28 -17.96 -23.26
CA ILE A 101 -28.00 -16.73 -22.94
C ILE A 101 -27.36 -16.02 -21.73
N GLY A 102 -27.23 -14.70 -21.83
CA GLY A 102 -26.60 -13.83 -20.83
C GLY A 102 -25.08 -13.81 -20.88
N SER A 103 -24.44 -14.67 -21.68
CA SER A 103 -22.97 -14.68 -21.83
C SER A 103 -22.55 -13.90 -23.07
N THR A 104 -21.43 -13.19 -22.99
CA THR A 104 -20.85 -12.49 -24.13
C THR A 104 -19.48 -13.07 -24.45
N TYR A 105 -19.29 -13.49 -25.70
CA TYR A 105 -18.02 -13.98 -26.24
C TYR A 105 -17.23 -12.82 -26.87
N TYR A 106 -15.92 -12.79 -26.60
CA TYR A 106 -14.97 -11.82 -27.16
C TYR A 106 -13.77 -12.57 -27.77
N SER A 107 -13.40 -12.26 -29.01
CA SER A 107 -12.21 -12.83 -29.68
C SER A 107 -11.33 -11.74 -30.24
N SER A 108 -10.02 -11.84 -30.07
CA SER A 108 -9.12 -10.94 -30.78
C SER A 108 -9.13 -11.27 -32.27
N VAL A 109 -9.47 -10.28 -33.09
CA VAL A 109 -9.20 -10.28 -34.51
C VAL A 109 -7.96 -9.44 -34.73
N GLN A 110 -7.01 -9.97 -35.50
CA GLN A 110 -5.86 -9.21 -35.91
C GLN A 110 -6.35 -8.14 -36.89
N GLY A 111 -6.49 -6.90 -36.42
CA GLY A 111 -6.77 -5.77 -37.30
C GLY A 111 -5.56 -5.48 -38.18
N ASN A 112 -5.79 -4.93 -39.38
CA ASN A 112 -4.70 -4.37 -40.18
C ASN A 112 -3.95 -3.32 -39.35
N CYS A 113 -2.64 -3.50 -39.18
CA CYS A 113 -1.83 -2.50 -38.50
C CYS A 113 -1.82 -1.24 -39.38
N VAL A 114 -2.22 -0.10 -38.81
CA VAL A 114 -2.17 1.18 -39.50
C VAL A 114 -0.75 1.71 -39.33
N ASP A 115 -0.08 1.97 -40.45
CA ASP A 115 1.23 2.64 -40.43
C ASP A 115 0.99 4.15 -40.17
N VAL A 116 1.24 4.60 -38.94
CA VAL A 116 1.03 6.00 -38.53
C VAL A 116 2.24 6.87 -38.85
N SER A 117 3.19 6.38 -39.65
CA SER A 117 4.37 7.16 -40.05
C SER A 117 4.03 8.41 -40.88
N HIS A 118 2.80 8.52 -41.42
CA HIS A 118 2.41 9.60 -42.33
C HIS A 118 1.36 10.62 -41.86
N GLU A 119 0.83 10.54 -40.63
CA GLU A 119 -0.05 11.59 -40.08
C GLU A 119 0.49 12.13 -38.75
N ARG A 120 1.57 12.93 -38.83
CA ARG A 120 2.20 13.55 -37.66
C ARG A 120 1.38 14.65 -36.95
N GLU A 121 0.16 14.97 -37.40
CA GLU A 121 -0.56 16.14 -36.88
C GLU A 121 -2.01 15.91 -36.45
N ARG A 122 -2.45 14.65 -36.28
CA ARG A 122 -3.69 14.39 -35.53
C ARG A 122 -3.35 13.86 -34.14
N LYS A 123 -3.31 14.76 -33.15
CA LYS A 123 -3.52 14.38 -31.74
C LYS A 123 -4.87 13.68 -31.67
N MET A 124 -4.89 12.34 -31.74
CA MET A 124 -6.07 11.57 -31.40
C MET A 124 -6.33 11.78 -29.91
N ALA A 125 -7.18 12.76 -29.59
CA ALA A 125 -7.72 12.95 -28.26
C ALA A 125 -8.81 11.89 -28.02
N GLY A 126 -8.38 10.66 -27.75
CA GLY A 126 -9.25 9.64 -27.17
C GLY A 126 -9.50 9.98 -25.70
N GLN A 127 -10.76 9.99 -25.26
CA GLN A 127 -11.06 10.01 -23.84
C GLN A 127 -10.84 8.60 -23.29
N CYS A 128 -9.99 8.46 -22.28
CA CYS A 128 -9.89 7.19 -21.56
C CYS A 128 -11.24 6.86 -20.94
N HIS A 129 -11.55 5.56 -20.88
CA HIS A 129 -12.65 5.07 -20.05
C HIS A 129 -12.50 5.66 -18.63
N PRO A 130 -13.58 6.10 -17.94
CA PRO A 130 -13.48 6.88 -16.69
C PRO A 130 -12.57 6.31 -15.58
N ARG A 131 -12.33 4.99 -15.60
CA ARG A 131 -11.45 4.26 -14.67
C ARG A 131 -9.95 4.28 -15.02
N TYR A 132 -9.58 4.78 -16.19
CA TYR A 132 -8.21 4.82 -16.69
C TYR A 132 -7.81 6.28 -16.94
N LYS A 133 -6.56 6.64 -16.65
CA LYS A 133 -6.07 8.02 -16.79
C LYS A 133 -4.70 8.07 -17.47
N GLY A 134 -4.29 9.27 -17.86
CA GLY A 134 -3.02 9.53 -18.53
C GLY A 134 -3.06 9.29 -20.03
N SER A 135 -1.98 9.63 -20.72
CA SER A 135 -1.84 9.53 -22.18
C SER A 135 -1.95 8.10 -22.73
N TRP A 136 -1.85 7.10 -21.85
CA TRP A 136 -1.85 5.68 -22.20
C TRP A 136 -3.02 4.89 -21.60
N CYS A 137 -4.01 5.57 -21.01
CA CYS A 137 -5.16 4.95 -20.35
C CYS A 137 -4.76 3.80 -19.42
N GLN A 138 -3.86 4.09 -18.47
CA GLN A 138 -3.39 3.15 -17.47
C GLN A 138 -4.25 3.18 -16.19
N THR A 139 -4.29 2.06 -15.47
CA THR A 139 -4.93 2.00 -14.16
C THR A 139 -4.24 2.97 -13.21
N PRO A 140 -4.97 3.82 -12.48
CA PRO A 140 -4.40 4.70 -11.48
C PRO A 140 -3.65 3.89 -10.42
N LYS A 141 -2.37 4.21 -10.20
CA LYS A 141 -1.54 3.56 -9.17
C LYS A 141 -2.20 3.71 -7.80
N LYS A 142 -2.26 2.64 -7.02
CA LYS A 142 -2.79 2.73 -5.64
C LYS A 142 -1.92 3.67 -4.80
N GLY A 143 -2.58 4.45 -3.97
CA GLY A 143 -1.95 5.46 -3.12
C GLY A 143 -1.55 6.77 -3.82
N SER A 144 -1.77 6.89 -5.14
CA SER A 144 -1.40 8.10 -5.89
C SER A 144 -2.31 9.31 -5.64
N SER A 145 -3.57 9.09 -5.26
CA SER A 145 -4.54 10.16 -4.99
C SER A 145 -5.62 9.73 -4.01
N SER A 146 -6.39 10.69 -3.48
CA SER A 146 -7.53 10.40 -2.58
C SER A 146 -8.65 9.61 -3.26
N GLN A 147 -8.75 9.65 -4.59
CA GLN A 147 -9.70 8.80 -5.34
C GLN A 147 -9.20 7.37 -5.54
N HIS A 148 -7.90 7.13 -5.35
CA HIS A 148 -7.27 5.82 -5.52
C HIS A 148 -6.35 5.49 -4.34
N PRO A 149 -6.84 5.53 -3.09
CA PRO A 149 -6.02 5.22 -1.94
C PRO A 149 -5.65 3.72 -1.95
N ALA A 150 -4.53 3.41 -1.32
CA ALA A 150 -4.21 2.03 -0.94
C ALA A 150 -4.72 1.74 0.48
N ARG A 151 -4.70 0.48 0.91
CA ARG A 151 -5.01 0.15 2.32
C ARG A 151 -3.87 0.53 3.26
N SER A 152 -2.62 0.43 2.81
CA SER A 152 -1.42 0.71 3.61
C SER A 152 -0.23 1.04 2.72
N CYS A 153 0.84 1.59 3.30
CA CYS A 153 2.12 1.75 2.60
C CYS A 153 2.67 0.41 2.10
N LYS A 154 2.52 -0.66 2.90
CA LYS A 154 2.93 -2.00 2.52
C LYS A 154 2.20 -2.53 1.29
N MET A 155 0.90 -2.25 1.16
CA MET A 155 0.14 -2.61 -0.05
C MET A 155 0.72 -1.94 -1.30
N ILE A 156 1.03 -0.64 -1.23
CA ILE A 156 1.61 0.11 -2.35
C ILE A 156 2.95 -0.49 -2.78
N GLN A 157 3.77 -0.87 -1.80
CA GLN A 157 5.05 -1.53 -2.04
C GLN A 157 4.85 -2.89 -2.72
N ASP A 158 3.97 -3.73 -2.20
CA ASP A 158 3.74 -5.10 -2.67
C ASP A 158 3.08 -5.16 -4.05
N THR A 159 2.24 -4.16 -4.41
CA THR A 159 1.61 -4.08 -5.73
C THR A 159 2.52 -3.45 -6.79
N GLY A 160 3.72 -2.98 -6.43
CA GLY A 160 4.63 -2.28 -7.34
C GLY A 160 4.14 -0.88 -7.75
N ASP A 161 3.20 -0.31 -6.99
CA ASP A 161 2.66 1.03 -7.22
C ASP A 161 3.54 2.15 -6.62
N SER A 162 4.57 1.76 -5.87
CA SER A 162 5.55 2.67 -5.29
C SER A 162 6.20 3.59 -6.35
N MET A 163 6.36 4.85 -5.98
CA MET A 163 7.06 5.90 -6.72
C MET A 163 8.30 6.39 -5.93
N GLY A 164 8.75 5.62 -4.92
CA GLY A 164 9.82 5.99 -4.00
C GLY A 164 9.31 6.52 -2.66
N ASP A 165 10.23 6.96 -1.80
CA ASP A 165 9.88 7.50 -0.48
C ASP A 165 9.10 8.80 -0.62
N GLY A 166 8.02 8.96 0.15
CA GLY A 166 7.27 10.20 0.09
C GLY A 166 5.82 10.09 0.51
N GLU A 167 5.03 10.99 -0.06
CA GLU A 167 3.63 11.18 0.30
C GLU A 167 2.73 10.24 -0.52
N TYR A 168 1.82 9.56 0.18
CA TYR A 168 0.83 8.66 -0.42
C TYR A 168 -0.52 8.82 0.26
N TRP A 169 -1.57 8.33 -0.41
CA TRP A 169 -2.92 8.25 0.15
C TRP A 169 -3.24 6.83 0.61
N ILE A 170 -3.62 6.66 1.86
CA ILE A 170 -4.08 5.38 2.40
C ILE A 170 -5.48 5.51 3.01
N ASP A 171 -6.27 4.45 2.93
CA ASP A 171 -7.57 4.31 3.60
C ASP A 171 -7.55 3.03 4.45
N PRO A 172 -7.00 3.11 5.68
CA PRO A 172 -6.92 1.99 6.61
C PRO A 172 -8.26 1.37 6.98
N GLU A 173 -9.34 2.14 6.94
CA GLU A 173 -10.68 1.69 7.27
C GLU A 173 -11.44 1.16 6.05
N ASN A 174 -11.02 1.53 4.83
CA ASN A 174 -11.76 1.27 3.58
C ASN A 174 -13.19 1.82 3.67
N ASN A 175 -13.32 3.01 4.28
CA ASN A 175 -14.59 3.70 4.51
C ASN A 175 -14.78 4.89 3.53
N GLY A 176 -13.81 5.15 2.65
CA GLY A 176 -13.84 6.28 1.72
C GLY A 176 -13.27 7.59 2.26
N ASN A 177 -12.65 7.59 3.45
CA ASN A 177 -12.00 8.74 4.08
C ASN A 177 -10.46 8.57 4.08
N PRO A 178 -9.80 8.75 2.94
CA PRO A 178 -8.36 8.52 2.83
C PRO A 178 -7.54 9.59 3.54
N LEU A 179 -6.45 9.14 4.16
CA LEU A 179 -5.43 9.96 4.81
C LEU A 179 -4.22 10.09 3.89
N LYS A 180 -3.69 11.30 3.83
CA LYS A 180 -2.41 11.60 3.17
C LYS A 180 -1.28 11.40 4.18
N VAL A 181 -0.38 10.46 3.92
CA VAL A 181 0.63 9.97 4.87
C VAL A 181 2.03 9.94 4.24
N TYR A 182 3.05 9.77 5.08
CA TYR A 182 4.40 9.50 4.60
C TYR A 182 4.72 8.01 4.65
N CYS A 183 5.14 7.47 3.51
CA CYS A 183 5.63 6.11 3.38
C CYS A 183 7.13 6.12 3.04
N ASP A 184 7.91 5.32 3.77
CA ASP A 184 9.27 4.94 3.39
C ASP A 184 9.20 3.62 2.62
N MET A 185 9.53 3.71 1.34
CA MET A 185 9.41 2.65 0.33
C MET A 185 10.77 2.04 -0.05
N SER A 186 11.86 2.52 0.55
CA SER A 186 13.21 2.15 0.16
C SER A 186 13.92 1.34 1.25
N THR A 187 13.71 1.70 2.52
CA THR A 187 14.47 1.10 3.62
C THR A 187 13.95 -0.29 3.97
N ASP A 188 14.86 -1.28 4.05
CA ASP A 188 14.53 -2.68 4.40
C ASP A 188 13.38 -3.25 3.53
N GLY A 189 13.40 -2.99 2.22
CA GLY A 189 12.35 -3.44 1.31
C GLY A 189 11.08 -2.57 1.30
N GLY A 190 11.02 -1.50 2.09
CA GLY A 190 9.98 -0.48 2.03
C GLY A 190 8.64 -0.87 2.65
N GLY A 191 7.61 -0.07 2.35
CA GLY A 191 6.24 -0.26 2.86
C GLY A 191 6.01 0.27 4.28
N TRP A 192 6.93 1.06 4.81
CA TRP A 192 6.87 1.60 6.18
C TRP A 192 6.00 2.85 6.25
N LEU A 193 4.97 2.84 7.09
CA LEU A 193 4.15 3.99 7.43
C LEU A 193 4.75 4.76 8.60
N LEU A 194 5.03 6.07 8.44
CA LEU A 194 5.47 6.94 9.53
C LEU A 194 4.30 7.23 10.48
N VAL A 195 4.42 6.82 11.75
CA VAL A 195 3.38 7.00 12.76
C VAL A 195 3.72 8.10 13.77
N SER A 196 4.98 8.26 14.15
CA SER A 196 5.45 9.33 15.03
C SER A 196 6.65 10.04 14.40
N ASN A 197 6.67 11.36 14.44
CA ASN A 197 7.70 12.19 13.81
C ASN A 197 8.03 13.42 14.66
N LEU A 198 9.19 13.40 15.30
CA LEU A 198 9.78 14.54 15.99
C LEU A 198 11.12 14.89 15.33
N VAL A 199 11.28 16.15 14.93
CA VAL A 199 12.56 16.71 14.46
C VAL A 199 12.83 18.02 15.19
N MET A 200 14.01 18.13 15.79
CA MET A 200 14.42 19.32 16.54
C MET A 200 14.65 20.50 15.60
N ALA A 201 13.82 21.54 15.74
CA ALA A 201 14.00 22.81 15.04
C ALA A 201 15.00 23.76 15.74
N SER A 202 15.36 23.46 16.99
CA SER A 202 16.26 24.27 17.82
C SER A 202 17.05 23.40 18.79
N SER A 203 18.25 23.85 19.16
CA SER A 203 19.04 23.26 20.25
C SER A 203 18.47 23.57 21.65
N ARG A 204 17.46 24.45 21.76
CA ARG A 204 16.78 24.76 23.02
C ARG A 204 15.73 23.68 23.34
N ARG A 205 15.89 23.01 24.48
CA ARG A 205 15.03 21.89 24.91
C ARG A 205 13.60 22.32 25.32
N SER A 206 13.42 23.56 25.75
CA SER A 206 12.16 24.07 26.34
C SER A 206 11.17 24.64 25.32
N SER A 207 11.50 24.69 24.02
CA SER A 207 10.71 25.40 23.01
C SER A 207 9.96 24.49 22.03
N VAL A 208 9.91 23.18 22.24
CA VAL A 208 9.24 22.26 21.29
C VAL A 208 7.81 21.98 21.75
N PRO A 209 6.76 22.54 21.10
CA PRO A 209 5.39 22.19 21.41
C PRO A 209 5.10 20.78 20.87
N LEU A 210 5.21 19.75 21.71
CA LEU A 210 4.88 18.39 21.31
C LEU A 210 3.36 18.17 21.24
N LEU A 211 2.92 17.47 20.20
CA LEU A 211 1.54 17.03 20.03
C LEU A 211 1.47 15.53 20.34
N PHE A 212 0.90 15.20 21.51
CA PHE A 212 0.61 13.82 21.90
C PHE A 212 -0.80 13.45 21.44
N GLU A 213 -0.87 12.73 20.32
CA GLU A 213 -2.12 12.50 19.60
C GLU A 213 -2.72 11.15 20.00
N ARG A 214 -3.99 11.18 20.40
CA ARG A 214 -4.75 10.00 20.87
C ARG A 214 -5.55 9.31 19.77
N SER A 215 -5.60 9.89 18.57
CA SER A 215 -6.19 9.24 17.39
C SER A 215 -5.14 9.00 16.32
N TYR A 216 -5.24 7.85 15.65
CA TYR A 216 -4.32 7.52 14.57
C TYR A 216 -4.43 8.47 13.38
N HIS A 217 -5.55 9.17 13.19
CA HIS A 217 -5.73 10.16 12.12
C HIS A 217 -4.63 11.23 12.09
N ALA A 218 -3.95 11.46 13.22
CA ALA A 218 -2.81 12.35 13.32
C ALA A 218 -1.58 11.95 12.48
N ILE A 219 -1.50 10.71 11.96
CA ILE A 219 -0.47 10.33 10.97
C ILE A 219 -0.52 11.20 9.71
N SER A 220 -1.68 11.79 9.40
CA SER A 220 -1.84 12.75 8.30
C SER A 220 -1.19 14.11 8.54
N LYS A 221 -0.80 14.41 9.79
CA LYS A 221 -0.16 15.66 10.20
C LYS A 221 1.37 15.54 10.26
N TYR A 222 1.96 14.54 9.61
CA TYR A 222 3.39 14.23 9.73
C TYR A 222 4.33 15.40 9.39
N GLN A 223 3.90 16.33 8.53
CA GLN A 223 4.70 17.50 8.13
C GLN A 223 4.98 18.46 9.30
N LYS A 224 4.21 18.39 10.40
CA LYS A 224 4.43 19.23 11.59
C LYS A 224 5.73 18.90 12.33
N LYS A 225 6.27 17.68 12.16
CA LYS A 225 7.54 17.22 12.76
C LYS A 225 7.61 17.35 14.30
N ASN A 226 6.48 17.33 14.99
CA ASN A 226 6.36 17.37 16.44
C ASN A 226 5.23 16.47 16.97
N THR A 227 4.84 15.47 16.17
CA THR A 227 3.68 14.60 16.43
C THR A 227 4.13 13.26 16.96
N LEU A 228 3.59 12.84 18.10
CA LEU A 228 3.84 11.55 18.73
C LEU A 228 2.50 10.88 19.03
N LEU A 229 2.30 9.66 18.56
CA LEU A 229 1.09 8.89 18.89
C LEU A 229 1.17 8.32 20.30
N THR A 230 0.03 8.28 20.99
CA THR A 230 -0.12 7.54 22.25
C THR A 230 -0.46 6.08 22.00
N LYS A 231 -0.43 5.27 23.08
CA LYS A 231 -0.87 3.88 23.06
C LYS A 231 -2.28 3.72 22.48
N LEU A 232 -3.23 4.57 22.90
CA LEU A 232 -4.60 4.56 22.36
C LEU A 232 -4.64 4.72 20.83
N ALA A 233 -3.91 5.68 20.28
CA ALA A 233 -3.87 5.91 18.83
C ALA A 233 -3.29 4.70 18.09
N MET A 234 -2.25 4.07 18.63
CA MET A 234 -1.66 2.87 18.01
C MET A 234 -2.59 1.65 18.12
N ASN A 235 -3.35 1.53 19.21
CA ASN A 235 -4.36 0.49 19.37
C ASN A 235 -5.46 0.64 18.32
N GLU A 236 -6.02 1.84 18.18
CA GLU A 236 -7.00 2.19 17.14
C GLU A 236 -6.44 1.85 15.74
N LEU A 237 -5.22 2.29 15.42
CA LEU A 237 -4.56 1.99 14.15
C LEU A 237 -4.45 0.49 13.88
N ARG A 238 -4.07 -0.29 14.90
CA ARG A 238 -3.90 -1.76 14.81
C ARG A 238 -5.21 -2.46 14.45
N THR A 239 -6.36 -1.90 14.80
CA THR A 239 -7.66 -2.48 14.42
C THR A 239 -7.98 -2.33 12.92
N HIS A 240 -7.34 -1.37 12.25
CA HIS A 240 -7.55 -1.06 10.84
C HIS A 240 -6.39 -1.53 9.96
N LEU A 241 -5.17 -1.57 10.52
CA LEU A 241 -3.94 -2.04 9.87
C LEU A 241 -3.30 -3.19 10.66
N ASN A 242 -3.19 -4.35 10.01
CA ASN A 242 -2.51 -5.53 10.57
C ASN A 242 -0.98 -5.45 10.41
N PHE A 243 -0.34 -4.34 10.83
CA PHE A 243 1.12 -4.19 10.77
C PHE A 243 1.83 -5.20 11.69
N THR A 244 2.87 -5.87 11.24
CA THR A 244 3.55 -6.93 12.03
C THR A 244 4.94 -6.51 12.47
N GLN A 245 5.37 -5.31 12.09
CA GLN A 245 6.66 -4.78 12.51
C GLN A 245 6.57 -3.33 12.94
N LEU A 246 7.42 -2.98 13.91
CA LEU A 246 7.74 -1.61 14.29
C LEU A 246 9.19 -1.30 13.92
N ARG A 247 9.44 -0.04 13.59
CA ARG A 247 10.79 0.47 13.39
C ARG A 247 10.99 1.72 14.24
N PHE A 248 11.99 1.67 15.11
CA PHE A 248 12.39 2.77 15.98
C PHE A 248 13.67 3.36 15.40
N HIS A 249 13.60 4.61 14.95
CA HIS A 249 14.73 5.35 14.40
C HIS A 249 14.87 6.71 15.07
N CYS A 250 15.89 6.88 15.90
CA CYS A 250 16.31 8.19 16.38
C CYS A 250 17.77 8.43 16.03
N SER A 251 18.14 9.69 15.86
CA SER A 251 19.53 10.08 15.64
C SER A 251 19.80 11.43 16.27
N LYS A 252 20.92 11.51 16.99
CA LYS A 252 21.56 12.78 17.31
C LYS A 252 22.76 12.94 16.41
N ARG A 253 22.74 13.95 15.52
CA ARG A 253 23.72 14.10 14.44
C ARG A 253 25.18 14.17 14.92
N LEU A 254 25.39 14.69 16.13
CA LEU A 254 26.69 14.84 16.77
C LEU A 254 27.03 13.68 17.73
N ASN A 255 26.23 12.63 17.75
CA ASN A 255 26.38 11.49 18.65
C ASN A 255 26.01 10.19 17.92
N ARG A 256 25.03 9.44 18.44
CA ARG A 256 24.65 8.10 17.97
C ARG A 256 23.28 8.09 17.33
N THR A 257 23.07 7.05 16.54
CA THR A 257 21.84 6.65 15.88
C THR A 257 21.42 5.33 16.48
N PHE A 258 20.21 5.30 17.05
CA PHE A 258 19.52 4.07 17.40
C PHE A 258 18.49 3.78 16.32
N HIS A 259 18.72 2.72 15.56
CA HIS A 259 17.87 2.33 14.44
C HIS A 259 17.67 0.81 14.42
N VAL A 260 16.48 0.37 14.84
CA VAL A 260 16.13 -1.05 14.92
C VAL A 260 14.74 -1.30 14.37
N THR A 261 14.53 -2.50 13.82
CA THR A 261 13.21 -3.04 13.47
C THR A 261 12.89 -4.21 14.40
N THR A 262 11.61 -4.45 14.68
CA THR A 262 11.21 -5.69 15.36
C THR A 262 11.47 -6.89 14.46
N ALA A 263 11.97 -7.97 15.05
CA ALA A 263 12.25 -9.21 14.34
C ALA A 263 10.95 -9.87 13.84
N ALA A 264 11.02 -10.55 12.69
CA ALA A 264 9.90 -11.30 12.13
C ALA A 264 9.72 -12.66 12.84
N ASN A 265 9.52 -12.63 14.16
CA ASN A 265 9.33 -13.80 15.02
C ASN A 265 8.34 -13.46 16.16
N SER A 266 8.05 -14.45 17.01
CA SER A 266 7.13 -14.26 18.15
C SER A 266 7.59 -13.21 19.16
N PHE A 267 8.91 -13.02 19.32
CA PHE A 267 9.44 -11.99 20.22
C PHE A 267 9.20 -10.58 19.66
N GLY A 268 9.41 -10.38 18.35
CA GLY A 268 9.09 -9.11 17.70
C GLY A 268 7.59 -8.82 17.69
N GLU A 269 6.73 -9.81 17.46
CA GLU A 269 5.27 -9.64 17.59
C GLU A 269 4.88 -9.21 19.02
N ALA A 270 5.51 -9.77 20.06
CA ALA A 270 5.25 -9.33 21.44
C ALA A 270 5.59 -7.84 21.64
N VAL A 271 6.62 -7.32 20.96
CA VAL A 271 6.95 -5.88 20.93
C VAL A 271 5.86 -5.07 20.25
N VAL A 272 5.38 -5.54 19.10
CA VAL A 272 4.27 -4.90 18.37
C VAL A 272 3.00 -4.86 19.22
N GLN A 273 2.64 -5.95 19.89
CA GLN A 273 1.47 -6.02 20.77
C GLN A 273 1.58 -5.04 21.95
N TYR A 274 2.75 -4.94 22.58
CA TYR A 274 2.97 -4.03 23.71
C TYR A 274 2.84 -2.56 23.31
N PHE A 275 3.50 -2.15 22.22
CA PHE A 275 3.52 -0.75 21.77
C PHE A 275 2.24 -0.33 21.02
N SER A 276 1.48 -1.29 20.50
CA SER A 276 0.11 -1.07 20.00
C SER A 276 -0.98 -1.21 21.06
N GLY A 277 -0.60 -1.45 22.32
CA GLY A 277 -1.54 -1.50 23.43
C GLY A 277 -2.48 -2.70 23.43
N GLN A 278 -2.13 -3.78 22.72
CA GLN A 278 -2.85 -5.06 22.79
C GLN A 278 -2.53 -5.83 24.09
N THR A 279 -1.39 -5.53 24.72
CA THR A 279 -0.97 -6.09 26.00
C THR A 279 -0.17 -5.08 26.82
N ASP A 280 -0.18 -5.24 28.13
CA ASP A 280 0.69 -4.50 29.07
C ASP A 280 1.86 -5.35 29.58
N VAL A 281 2.00 -6.59 29.10
CA VAL A 281 3.15 -7.44 29.39
C VAL A 281 4.38 -6.88 28.70
N LEU A 282 5.43 -6.59 29.47
CA LEU A 282 6.71 -6.10 28.96
C LEU A 282 7.41 -7.21 28.13
N PRO A 283 7.69 -6.98 26.84
CA PRO A 283 8.30 -8.00 25.98
C PRO A 283 9.81 -8.10 26.24
N TYR A 284 10.37 -9.29 26.02
CA TYR A 284 11.82 -9.51 26.08
C TYR A 284 12.54 -8.66 25.02
N SER A 285 13.69 -8.12 25.39
CA SER A 285 14.47 -7.24 24.51
C SER A 285 15.34 -8.01 23.52
N CYS A 286 16.18 -8.93 23.99
CA CYS A 286 17.03 -9.73 23.11
C CYS A 286 16.17 -10.62 22.19
N GLU A 287 16.65 -10.86 20.96
CA GLU A 287 15.96 -11.65 19.90
C GLU A 287 14.67 -11.04 19.34
N SER A 288 14.18 -9.96 19.94
CA SER A 288 12.95 -9.28 19.50
C SER A 288 13.17 -8.20 18.43
N PHE A 289 14.42 -7.84 18.13
CA PHE A 289 14.75 -6.80 17.16
C PHE A 289 15.98 -7.14 16.32
N VAL A 290 16.10 -6.45 15.19
CA VAL A 290 17.23 -6.47 14.27
C VAL A 290 17.79 -5.05 14.17
N ARG A 291 19.12 -4.94 14.18
CA ARG A 291 19.82 -3.66 13.97
C ARG A 291 19.82 -3.31 12.50
N MET A 292 19.54 -2.04 12.20
CA MET A 292 19.63 -1.50 10.84
C MET A 292 21.07 -1.16 10.49
N GLU A 293 21.38 -1.02 9.21
CA GLU A 293 22.75 -0.84 8.71
C GLU A 293 23.46 0.40 9.27
N ASP A 294 22.71 1.48 9.48
CA ASP A 294 23.18 2.77 10.01
C ASP A 294 23.12 2.88 11.55
N ASP A 295 22.73 1.80 12.26
CA ASP A 295 22.71 1.78 13.72
C ASP A 295 24.13 1.68 14.29
N ASN A 296 24.51 2.65 15.10
CA ASN A 296 25.76 2.67 15.85
C ASN A 296 25.54 2.79 17.36
N SER A 297 24.34 2.42 17.83
CA SER A 297 23.93 2.62 19.21
C SER A 297 24.60 1.65 20.18
N GLU A 298 24.87 2.12 21.40
CA GLU A 298 25.29 1.27 22.50
C GLU A 298 24.11 0.42 23.02
N LEU A 299 22.91 1.01 23.10
CA LEU A 299 21.69 0.35 23.53
C LEU A 299 21.48 -0.98 22.82
N ALA A 300 21.58 -1.02 21.49
CA ALA A 300 21.36 -2.23 20.71
C ALA A 300 22.35 -3.37 21.04
N ASN A 301 23.54 -3.06 21.58
CA ASN A 301 24.54 -4.05 21.96
C ASN A 301 24.31 -4.66 23.35
N VAL A 302 23.41 -4.09 24.17
CA VAL A 302 23.23 -4.47 25.57
C VAL A 302 21.78 -4.79 25.92
N CYS A 303 21.04 -5.44 25.01
CA CYS A 303 19.63 -5.78 25.18
C CYS A 303 19.31 -6.42 26.55
N LYS A 304 20.19 -7.29 27.08
CA LYS A 304 20.03 -7.93 28.40
C LYS A 304 19.90 -6.93 29.56
N LYS A 305 20.45 -5.73 29.41
CA LYS A 305 20.43 -4.66 30.41
C LYS A 305 19.17 -3.79 30.35
N TRP A 306 18.35 -3.93 29.30
CA TRP A 306 17.21 -3.05 29.08
C TRP A 306 16.11 -3.26 30.12
N GLY A 307 15.45 -2.18 30.49
CA GLY A 307 14.15 -2.19 31.14
C GLY A 307 14.17 -1.88 32.64
N PHE A 308 12.96 -1.67 33.17
CA PHE A 308 12.70 -1.49 34.60
C PHE A 308 11.40 -2.20 34.97
N GLU A 309 11.47 -3.14 35.92
CA GLU A 309 10.32 -3.96 36.32
C GLU A 309 10.27 -4.09 37.84
N GLY A 310 9.18 -3.60 38.45
CA GLY A 310 9.04 -3.56 39.91
C GLY A 310 10.11 -2.68 40.55
N ASN A 311 11.06 -3.30 41.27
CA ASN A 311 12.22 -2.63 41.88
C ASN A 311 13.55 -3.03 41.22
N LYS A 312 13.52 -3.68 40.04
CA LYS A 312 14.71 -4.13 39.34
C LYS A 312 15.11 -3.12 38.26
N TYR A 313 16.28 -2.51 38.43
CA TYR A 313 16.82 -1.45 37.56
C TYR A 313 17.90 -1.94 36.57
N HIS A 314 18.45 -3.14 36.79
CA HIS A 314 19.57 -3.66 36.02
C HIS A 314 19.29 -5.08 35.54
N ASN A 315 19.78 -5.41 34.35
CA ASN A 315 19.68 -6.74 33.76
C ASN A 315 18.24 -7.28 33.73
N VAL A 316 17.28 -6.41 33.38
CA VAL A 316 15.86 -6.77 33.28
C VAL A 316 15.60 -7.55 31.99
N GLY A 317 16.23 -7.14 30.88
CA GLY A 317 16.12 -7.82 29.59
C GLY A 317 14.76 -7.64 28.93
N LYS A 318 14.10 -6.50 29.16
CA LYS A 318 12.77 -6.19 28.62
C LYS A 318 12.71 -4.79 28.02
N TRP A 319 11.81 -4.59 27.08
CA TRP A 319 11.50 -3.26 26.56
C TRP A 319 10.81 -2.41 27.62
N SER A 320 11.06 -1.10 27.58
CA SER A 320 10.34 -0.09 28.37
C SER A 320 10.37 -0.31 29.89
N THR A 321 9.43 0.32 30.59
CA THR A 321 9.33 0.31 32.06
C THR A 321 7.91 -0.01 32.51
N SER A 322 7.74 -0.73 33.61
CA SER A 322 6.44 -1.23 34.08
C SER A 322 5.43 -0.15 34.48
N ASN A 323 5.88 1.10 34.62
CA ASN A 323 5.05 2.26 34.98
C ASN A 323 4.61 3.09 33.75
N ARG A 324 4.72 2.55 32.53
CA ARG A 324 4.33 3.25 31.30
C ARG A 324 3.00 2.79 30.77
N ASN A 325 2.18 3.75 30.39
CA ASN A 325 0.86 3.51 29.82
C ASN A 325 0.75 4.20 28.46
N GLU A 326 -0.04 5.29 28.37
CA GLU A 326 -0.25 6.02 27.12
C GLU A 326 1.03 6.56 26.47
N ASN A 327 2.06 6.83 27.28
CA ASN A 327 3.32 7.43 26.86
C ASN A 327 4.41 6.43 26.42
N ARG A 328 4.13 5.11 26.42
CA ARG A 328 5.18 4.09 26.21
C ARG A 328 5.92 4.21 24.86
N LEU A 329 5.33 4.82 23.84
CA LEU A 329 5.96 5.04 22.53
C LEU A 329 7.03 6.15 22.52
N TYR A 330 7.13 6.96 23.57
CA TYR A 330 8.07 8.08 23.58
C TYR A 330 8.78 8.27 24.92
N ASP A 331 8.22 7.81 26.04
CA ASP A 331 8.82 7.90 27.36
C ASP A 331 9.48 6.56 27.76
N HIS A 332 10.81 6.51 27.68
CA HIS A 332 11.62 5.31 27.93
C HIS A 332 11.11 4.09 27.13
N VAL A 333 11.13 4.20 25.79
CA VAL A 333 10.89 3.04 24.90
C VAL A 333 11.94 1.97 25.16
N VAL A 334 13.19 2.41 25.31
CA VAL A 334 14.36 1.63 25.69
C VAL A 334 15.09 2.39 26.80
N ILE A 335 15.53 1.66 27.83
CA ILE A 335 16.22 2.23 28.97
C ILE A 335 17.29 1.27 29.45
N VAL A 336 18.53 1.76 29.58
CA VAL A 336 19.53 1.18 30.46
C VAL A 336 19.77 2.18 31.58
N TRP A 337 19.46 1.77 32.80
CA TRP A 337 19.41 2.69 33.94
C TRP A 337 20.70 3.48 34.13
N GLY A 338 20.57 4.81 34.10
CA GLY A 338 21.66 5.74 34.34
C GLY A 338 22.68 5.87 33.20
N THR A 339 22.44 5.26 32.03
CA THR A 339 23.40 5.30 30.91
C THR A 339 22.81 5.83 29.60
N ASN A 340 22.03 5.04 28.88
CA ASN A 340 21.55 5.38 27.53
C ASN A 340 20.06 5.06 27.44
N HIS A 341 19.28 6.00 26.90
CA HIS A 341 17.83 5.84 26.76
C HIS A 341 17.33 6.24 25.37
N TRP A 342 16.17 5.70 25.00
CA TRP A 342 15.25 6.33 24.06
C TRP A 342 14.16 7.01 24.87
N ASN A 343 14.15 8.34 24.93
CA ASN A 343 13.22 9.05 25.81
C ASN A 343 12.92 10.48 25.35
N ILE A 344 11.65 10.87 25.45
CA ILE A 344 11.13 12.20 25.16
C ILE A 344 10.24 12.62 26.34
N GLN A 345 10.78 13.45 27.22
CA GLN A 345 10.09 14.00 28.39
C GLN A 345 10.33 15.52 28.48
N PRO A 346 9.51 16.33 27.79
CA PRO A 346 9.70 17.78 27.73
C PRO A 346 9.62 18.47 29.09
N SER A 347 8.74 18.00 29.99
CA SER A 347 8.59 18.55 31.34
C SER A 347 9.87 18.45 32.17
N HIS A 348 10.74 17.50 31.86
CA HIS A 348 12.05 17.32 32.49
C HIS A 348 13.20 17.79 31.59
N GLN A 349 12.90 18.41 30.44
CA GLN A 349 13.87 18.79 29.41
C GLN A 349 14.75 17.62 28.94
N ARG A 350 14.18 16.43 28.82
CA ARG A 350 14.91 15.22 28.40
C ARG A 350 14.50 14.82 26.99
N PHE A 351 15.50 14.70 26.13
CA PHE A 351 15.41 14.24 24.75
C PHE A 351 16.65 13.39 24.50
N GLU A 352 16.48 12.08 24.57
CA GLU A 352 17.57 11.11 24.64
C GLU A 352 17.41 10.15 23.47
N CYS A 353 18.50 9.95 22.73
CA CYS A 353 18.61 8.96 21.67
C CYS A 353 19.93 8.24 21.88
N ASP A 354 19.86 7.09 22.56
CA ASP A 354 21.03 6.33 22.97
C ASP A 354 22.04 7.17 23.77
N ASP A 355 21.51 7.99 24.68
CA ASP A 355 22.28 8.85 25.59
C ASP A 355 21.49 9.13 26.88
N TYR A 356 22.08 9.88 27.81
CA TYR A 356 21.41 10.36 29.01
C TYR A 356 21.72 11.82 29.28
N LYS A 357 20.68 12.67 29.26
CA LYS A 357 20.77 14.12 29.49
C LYS A 357 21.75 14.89 28.57
N HIS A 358 22.13 14.35 27.42
CA HIS A 358 22.95 15.08 26.46
C HIS A 358 22.18 16.20 25.77
N ALA A 359 22.91 17.13 25.13
CA ALA A 359 22.32 18.22 24.35
C ALA A 359 21.55 17.67 23.12
N VAL A 360 20.71 18.53 22.57
CA VAL A 360 20.02 18.34 21.28
C VAL A 360 20.54 19.38 20.30
N SER A 361 20.58 19.02 19.02
CA SER A 361 20.99 19.86 17.91
C SER A 361 19.85 19.99 16.90
N VAL A 362 19.91 21.04 16.08
CA VAL A 362 18.98 21.20 14.96
C VAL A 362 19.12 20.01 14.01
N GLY A 363 18.00 19.36 13.71
CA GLY A 363 17.94 18.18 12.85
C GLY A 363 18.05 16.84 13.56
N ASP A 364 18.31 16.80 14.87
CA ASP A 364 18.12 15.58 15.67
C ASP A 364 16.66 15.12 15.57
N PHE A 365 16.41 13.81 15.55
CA PHE A 365 15.06 13.31 15.34
C PHE A 365 14.74 12.01 16.08
N TRP A 366 13.44 11.77 16.24
CA TRP A 366 12.84 10.52 16.71
C TRP A 366 11.66 10.19 15.81
N LYS A 367 11.71 9.02 15.18
CA LYS A 367 10.69 8.56 14.26
C LYS A 367 10.33 7.12 14.57
N ILE A 368 9.04 6.82 14.46
CA ILE A 368 8.51 5.47 14.61
C ILE A 368 7.71 5.14 13.37
N TYR A 369 7.92 3.94 12.84
CA TYR A 369 7.20 3.44 11.67
C TYR A 369 6.55 2.10 11.96
N VAL A 370 5.49 1.78 11.21
CA VAL A 370 4.83 0.46 11.20
C VAL A 370 4.81 -0.12 9.80
N ARG A 371 4.79 -1.45 9.67
CA ARG A 371 4.64 -2.14 8.39
C ARG A 371 3.83 -3.41 8.51
#